data_AF-A0A4C1W732-F1
#
_entry.id   AF-A0A4C1W732-F1
#
_cell.length_a   1.000
_cell.length_b   1.000
_cell.length_c   1.000
_cell.angle_alpha   90.00
_cell.angle_beta   90.00
_cell.angle_gamma   90.00
#
_symmetry.space_group_name_H-M   'P 1'
#
loop_
_entity.id
_entity.type
_entity.pdbx_description
1 polymer ?
#
loop_
_entity_poly.entity_id
_entity_poly.type
_entity_poly.pdbx_seq_one_letter_code
_entity_poly.pdbx_strand_id
1 'polypeptide(L)'
;MHLSRVLKDKRPQYNKRHDKAILQHNNARPHIAKVVKTYLETLKWEVLPHPPYSPDVTPSEYHLFRTMALGLADQHFRSYEEVKNWIDSWIASKDVQFFQHGIRTLPERWEKVVTCDGQYFES
;
A
#
# COMPACT_ATOMS: atom_id res chain seq x y z
N MET A 1 1.91 -11.37 -17.06
CA MET A 1 0.75 -10.72 -16.42
C MET A 1 0.66 -9.28 -16.91
N HIS A 2 -0.48 -8.82 -17.42
CA HIS A 2 -0.67 -7.42 -17.82
C HIS A 2 -1.45 -6.71 -16.71
N LEU A 3 -0.73 -6.14 -15.73
CA LEU A 3 -1.30 -5.53 -14.51
C LEU A 3 -2.38 -4.48 -14.83
N SER A 4 -2.17 -3.71 -15.91
CA SER A 4 -3.15 -2.78 -16.47
C SER A 4 -4.48 -3.45 -16.84
N ARG A 5 -4.48 -4.64 -17.45
CA ARG A 5 -5.72 -5.38 -17.79
C ARG A 5 -6.52 -5.70 -16.55
N VAL A 6 -5.87 -6.27 -15.54
CA VAL A 6 -6.54 -6.64 -14.28
C VAL A 6 -7.09 -5.41 -13.56
N LEU A 7 -6.38 -4.29 -13.60
CA LEU A 7 -6.85 -3.03 -13.01
C LEU A 7 -8.06 -2.45 -13.75
N LYS A 8 -8.12 -2.54 -15.07
CA LYS A 8 -9.29 -2.14 -15.86
C LYS A 8 -10.53 -2.95 -15.47
N ASP A 9 -10.36 -4.27 -15.32
CA ASP A 9 -11.46 -5.17 -14.95
C ASP A 9 -11.93 -4.93 -13.52
N LYS A 10 -11.00 -4.80 -12.56
CA LYS A 10 -11.33 -4.69 -11.13
C LYS A 10 -11.64 -3.27 -10.65
N ARG A 11 -11.20 -2.23 -11.37
CA ARG A 11 -11.36 -0.83 -10.97
C ARG A 11 -11.83 0.01 -12.17
N PRO A 12 -13.15 0.10 -12.42
CA PRO A 12 -13.69 0.91 -13.52
C PRO A 12 -13.26 2.38 -13.48
N GLN A 13 -12.93 2.90 -12.30
CA GLN A 13 -12.40 4.25 -12.11
C GLN A 13 -11.00 4.46 -12.71
N TYR A 14 -10.23 3.39 -12.94
CA TYR A 14 -8.93 3.42 -13.61
C TYR A 14 -9.05 3.92 -15.05
N ASN A 15 -10.09 3.48 -15.78
CA ASN A 15 -10.39 3.96 -17.14
C ASN A 15 -10.71 5.47 -17.14
N LYS A 16 -11.43 5.96 -16.11
CA LYS A 16 -11.76 7.38 -15.95
C LYS A 16 -10.52 8.26 -15.69
N ARG A 17 -9.44 7.68 -15.20
CA ARG A 17 -8.14 8.35 -14.99
C ARG A 17 -7.17 8.16 -16.16
N HIS A 18 -7.67 7.80 -17.35
CA HIS A 18 -6.85 7.58 -18.55
C HIS A 18 -5.74 6.54 -18.33
N ASP A 19 -6.05 5.47 -17.60
CA ASP A 19 -5.11 4.39 -17.28
C ASP A 19 -3.91 4.83 -16.41
N LYS A 20 -4.01 5.98 -15.74
CA LYS A 20 -2.97 6.48 -14.84
C LYS A 20 -3.28 6.10 -13.39
N ALA A 21 -2.35 5.40 -12.76
CA ALA A 21 -2.34 5.21 -11.32
C ALA A 21 -1.27 6.11 -10.67
N ILE A 22 -1.55 6.48 -9.43
CA ILE A 22 -0.58 7.06 -8.52
C ILE A 22 -0.12 5.92 -7.60
N LEU A 23 1.16 5.61 -7.64
CA LEU A 23 1.78 4.54 -6.87
C LEU A 23 2.60 5.13 -5.73
N GLN A 24 2.30 4.69 -4.52
CA GLN A 24 3.11 4.94 -3.34
C GLN A 24 3.81 3.64 -2.93
N HIS A 25 5.14 3.66 -2.83
CA HIS A 25 5.94 2.55 -2.33
C HIS A 25 7.21 3.05 -1.64
N ASN A 26 7.84 2.21 -0.82
CA ASN A 26 9.09 2.57 -0.14
C ASN A 26 10.30 2.56 -1.09
N ASN A 27 11.42 3.12 -0.62
CA ASN A 27 12.67 3.25 -1.39
C ASN A 27 13.56 1.99 -1.35
N ALA A 28 13.00 0.81 -1.11
CA ALA A 28 13.79 -0.43 -1.11
C ALA A 28 14.53 -0.58 -2.46
N ARG A 29 15.77 -1.09 -2.43
CA ARG A 29 16.64 -1.19 -3.62
C ARG A 29 15.94 -1.83 -4.84
N PRO A 30 15.15 -2.91 -4.70
CA PRO A 30 14.42 -3.47 -5.84
C PRO A 30 13.40 -2.51 -6.45
N HIS A 31 12.75 -1.68 -5.65
CA HIS A 31 11.68 -0.78 -6.11
C HIS A 31 12.22 0.45 -6.87
N ILE A 32 13.43 0.89 -6.55
CA ILE A 32 14.08 2.03 -7.22
C ILE A 32 15.03 1.61 -8.34
N ALA A 33 15.17 0.30 -8.59
CA ALA A 33 16.00 -0.23 -9.66
C ALA A 33 15.56 0.30 -11.03
N LYS A 34 16.52 0.52 -11.93
CA LYS A 34 16.27 1.07 -13.28
C LYS A 34 15.17 0.30 -14.02
N VAL A 35 15.22 -1.03 -13.97
CA VAL A 35 14.22 -1.90 -14.63
C VAL A 35 12.80 -1.64 -14.13
N VAL A 36 12.62 -1.41 -12.82
CA VAL A 36 11.29 -1.12 -12.23
C VAL A 36 10.83 0.27 -12.61
N LYS A 37 11.71 1.28 -12.53
CA LYS A 37 11.39 2.66 -12.96
C LYS A 37 10.96 2.72 -14.42
N THR A 38 11.74 2.12 -15.32
CA THR A 38 11.40 2.04 -16.75
C THR A 38 10.06 1.33 -16.97
N TYR A 39 9.78 0.25 -16.23
CA TYR A 39 8.47 -0.43 -16.33
C TYR A 39 7.31 0.46 -15.89
N LEU A 40 7.43 1.18 -14.77
CA LEU A 40 6.40 2.11 -14.30
C LEU A 40 6.17 3.28 -15.27
N GLU A 41 7.24 3.77 -15.92
CA GLU A 41 7.15 4.76 -17.01
C GLU A 41 6.36 4.22 -18.20
N THR A 42 6.58 2.96 -18.61
CA THR A 42 5.79 2.33 -19.70
C THR A 42 4.31 2.23 -19.36
N LEU A 43 3.98 2.02 -18.07
CA LEU A 43 2.61 2.02 -17.57
C LEU A 43 2.03 3.44 -17.42
N LYS A 44 2.86 4.49 -17.55
CA LYS A 44 2.51 5.90 -17.31
C LYS A 44 1.99 6.14 -15.88
N TRP A 45 2.52 5.41 -14.91
CA TRP A 45 2.16 5.58 -13.52
C TRP A 45 2.99 6.69 -12.89
N GLU A 46 2.35 7.52 -12.08
CA GLU A 46 3.01 8.51 -11.26
C GLU A 46 3.50 7.83 -9.98
N VAL A 47 4.77 8.00 -9.65
CA VAL A 47 5.34 7.48 -8.40
C VAL A 47 5.42 8.62 -7.40
N LEU A 48 4.73 8.50 -6.27
CA LEU A 48 4.78 9.51 -5.22
C LEU A 48 6.17 9.52 -4.56
N PRO A 49 6.74 10.71 -4.28
CA PRO A 49 7.92 10.82 -3.45
C PRO A 49 7.68 10.17 -2.08
N HIS A 50 8.66 9.42 -1.61
CA HIS A 50 8.59 8.79 -0.30
C HIS A 50 9.89 9.06 0.46
N PRO A 51 9.86 9.59 1.69
CA PRO A 51 11.06 9.80 2.48
C PRO A 51 11.66 8.45 2.95
N PRO A 52 12.98 8.35 3.11
CA PRO A 52 13.60 7.18 3.74
C PRO A 52 13.10 6.99 5.19
N TYR A 53 12.95 5.73 5.61
CA TYR A 53 12.59 5.37 6.99
C TYR A 53 11.26 5.94 7.50
N SER A 54 10.26 6.10 6.63
CA SER A 54 8.97 6.70 7.03
C SER A 54 7.78 5.71 6.93
N PRO A 55 7.75 4.66 7.78
CA PRO A 55 6.62 3.72 7.82
C PRO A 55 5.32 4.39 8.31
N ASP A 56 5.44 5.44 9.12
CA ASP A 56 4.37 6.30 9.63
C ASP A 56 3.56 7.02 8.54
N VAL A 57 4.13 7.20 7.33
CA VAL A 57 3.43 7.74 6.15
C VAL A 57 3.19 6.70 5.06
N THR A 58 3.32 5.40 5.37
CA THR A 58 3.04 4.29 4.46
C THR A 58 1.73 3.60 4.86
N PRO A 59 0.63 3.74 4.10
CA PRO A 59 -0.67 3.15 4.46
C PRO A 59 -0.63 1.64 4.67
N SER A 60 0.22 0.93 3.92
CA SER A 60 0.42 -0.51 4.12
C SER A 60 0.99 -0.83 5.50
N GLU A 61 1.92 -0.01 6.02
CA GLU A 61 2.60 -0.25 7.30
C GLU A 61 1.70 0.17 8.47
N TYR A 62 1.28 1.44 8.52
CA TYR A 62 0.58 1.97 9.70
C TYR A 62 -0.86 1.48 9.85
N HIS A 63 -1.49 1.00 8.77
CA HIS A 63 -2.90 0.59 8.77
C HIS A 63 -3.09 -0.89 8.45
N LEU A 64 -2.70 -1.32 7.24
CA LEU A 64 -2.98 -2.67 6.76
C LEU A 64 -2.24 -3.74 7.57
N PHE A 65 -0.91 -3.68 7.59
CA PHE A 65 -0.06 -4.65 8.29
C PHE A 65 -0.17 -4.51 9.79
N ARG A 66 -0.31 -3.29 10.33
CA ARG A 66 -0.59 -3.09 11.76
C ARG A 66 -1.85 -3.85 12.20
N THR A 67 -2.95 -3.73 11.45
CA THR A 67 -4.20 -4.45 11.78
C THR A 67 -4.07 -5.95 11.54
N MET A 68 -3.34 -6.36 10.49
CA MET A 68 -3.10 -7.78 10.18
C MET A 68 -2.28 -8.46 11.27
N ALA A 69 -1.24 -7.81 11.78
CA ALA A 69 -0.38 -8.32 12.84
C ALA A 69 -1.16 -8.64 14.12
N LEU A 70 -2.15 -7.80 14.47
CA LEU A 70 -3.05 -8.08 15.59
C LEU A 70 -3.85 -9.36 15.39
N GLY A 71 -4.33 -9.61 14.17
CA GLY A 71 -5.04 -10.85 13.83
C GLY A 71 -4.13 -12.08 13.77
N LEU A 72 -2.84 -11.88 13.48
CA LEU A 72 -1.84 -12.94 13.39
C LEU A 72 -1.29 -13.37 14.76
N ALA A 73 -1.39 -12.51 15.79
CA ALA A 73 -0.71 -12.70 17.08
C ALA A 73 -0.99 -14.08 17.73
N ASP A 74 -2.21 -14.60 17.58
CA ASP A 74 -2.63 -15.88 18.18
C ASP A 74 -2.68 -17.04 17.18
N GLN A 75 -2.21 -16.84 15.94
CA GLN A 75 -2.31 -17.83 14.88
C GLN A 75 -1.07 -18.73 14.82
N HIS A 76 -1.31 -20.03 14.66
CA HIS A 76 -0.26 -21.02 14.44
C HIS A 76 -0.55 -21.77 13.14
N PHE A 77 0.35 -21.63 12.16
CA PHE A 77 0.20 -22.25 10.85
C PHE A 77 1.19 -23.40 10.69
N ARG A 78 0.73 -24.50 10.11
CA ARG A 78 1.54 -25.71 9.85
C ARG A 78 2.01 -25.80 8.41
N SER A 79 1.47 -24.97 7.52
CA SER A 79 1.80 -24.98 6.11
C SER A 79 1.71 -23.59 5.49
N TYR A 80 2.38 -23.43 4.35
CA TYR A 80 2.25 -22.25 3.51
C TYR A 80 0.79 -22.03 3.04
N GLU A 81 0.06 -23.12 2.77
CA GLU A 81 -1.32 -23.05 2.29
C GLU A 81 -2.26 -22.48 3.36
N GLU A 82 -2.05 -22.85 4.63
CA GLU A 82 -2.79 -22.26 5.76
C GLU A 82 -2.54 -20.76 5.89
N VAL A 83 -1.28 -20.31 5.76
CA VAL A 83 -0.93 -18.88 5.79
C VAL A 83 -1.63 -18.14 4.65
N LYS A 84 -1.55 -18.68 3.43
CA LYS A 84 -2.18 -18.06 2.25
C LYS A 84 -3.69 -17.94 2.42
N ASN A 85 -4.36 -19.03 2.82
CA ASN A 85 -5.80 -19.06 3.01
C ASN A 85 -6.24 -18.07 4.10
N TRP A 86 -5.49 -18.00 5.21
CA TRP A 86 -5.78 -17.02 6.26
C TRP A 86 -5.65 -15.59 5.75
N ILE A 87 -4.59 -15.25 5.02
CA ILE A 87 -4.39 -13.91 4.44
C ILE A 87 -5.52 -13.57 3.47
N ASP A 88 -5.87 -14.49 2.56
CA ASP A 88 -6.93 -14.29 1.58
C ASP A 88 -8.29 -14.05 2.28
N SER A 89 -8.63 -14.86 3.28
CA SER A 89 -9.83 -14.68 4.09
C SER A 89 -9.80 -13.38 4.90
N TRP A 90 -8.67 -13.03 5.51
CA TRP A 90 -8.54 -11.81 6.29
C TRP A 90 -8.73 -10.56 5.43
N ILE A 91 -8.12 -10.51 4.24
CA ILE A 91 -8.28 -9.41 3.29
C ILE A 91 -9.74 -9.33 2.80
N ALA A 92 -10.35 -10.46 2.47
CA ALA A 92 -11.75 -10.52 2.03
C ALA A 92 -12.74 -10.11 3.13
N SER A 93 -12.37 -10.27 4.41
CA SER A 93 -13.20 -9.84 5.55
C SER A 93 -13.24 -8.33 5.75
N LYS A 94 -12.33 -7.56 5.15
CA LYS A 94 -12.28 -6.10 5.30
C LYS A 94 -13.21 -5.44 4.30
N ASP A 95 -14.05 -4.55 4.81
CA ASP A 95 -14.92 -3.75 3.96
C ASP A 95 -14.14 -2.68 3.18
N VAL A 96 -14.82 -2.04 2.24
CA VAL A 96 -14.24 -0.96 1.43
C VAL A 96 -13.84 0.25 2.29
N GLN A 97 -14.56 0.50 3.40
CA GLN A 97 -14.29 1.64 4.28
C GLN A 97 -12.97 1.48 5.01
N PHE A 98 -12.59 0.27 5.40
CA PHE A 98 -11.30 -0.05 6.00
C PHE A 98 -10.15 0.40 5.09
N PHE A 99 -10.18 0.04 3.81
CA PHE A 99 -9.14 0.45 2.86
C PHE A 99 -9.19 1.96 2.56
N GLN A 100 -10.39 2.54 2.44
CA GLN A 100 -10.54 3.98 2.22
C GLN A 100 -10.01 4.79 3.39
N HIS A 101 -10.29 4.37 4.62
CA HIS A 101 -9.83 5.02 5.84
C HIS A 101 -8.30 5.06 5.87
N GLY A 102 -7.64 3.92 5.68
CA GLY A 102 -6.18 3.84 5.65
C GLY A 102 -5.55 4.83 4.66
N ILE A 103 -6.12 5.03 3.48
CA ILE A 103 -5.62 6.00 2.49
C ILE A 103 -6.00 7.44 2.87
N ARG A 104 -7.21 7.67 3.40
CA ARG A 104 -7.72 9.02 3.71
C ARG A 104 -7.07 9.67 4.92
N THR A 105 -6.43 8.90 5.81
CA THR A 105 -5.65 9.42 6.95
C THR A 105 -4.27 9.93 6.52
N LEU A 106 -3.84 9.69 5.28
CA LEU A 106 -2.51 10.08 4.81
C LEU A 106 -2.24 11.60 4.85
N PRO A 107 -3.19 12.50 4.49
CA PRO A 107 -2.98 13.94 4.62
C PRO A 107 -2.76 14.41 6.06
N GLU A 108 -3.53 13.88 7.02
CA GLU A 108 -3.36 14.19 8.45
C GLU A 108 -1.99 13.73 8.96
N ARG A 109 -1.52 12.57 8.48
CA ARG A 109 -0.17 12.07 8.80
C ARG A 109 0.92 12.95 8.21
N TRP A 110 0.75 13.45 6.98
CA TRP A 110 1.70 14.41 6.40
C TRP A 110 1.74 15.72 7.19
N GLU A 111 0.60 16.22 7.65
CA GLU A 111 0.53 17.39 8.52
C GLU A 111 1.27 17.16 9.85
N LYS A 112 1.12 15.97 10.46
CA LYS A 112 1.89 15.58 11.63
C LYS A 112 3.40 15.55 11.35
N VAL A 113 3.86 15.00 10.22
CA VAL A 113 5.29 15.05 9.84
C VAL A 113 5.81 16.49 9.79
N VAL A 114 5.05 17.39 9.16
CA VAL A 114 5.46 18.79 9.01
C VAL A 114 5.49 19.50 10.36
N THR A 115 4.46 19.32 11.19
CA THR A 115 4.37 19.95 12.52
C THR A 115 5.39 19.40 13.52
N CYS A 116 5.88 18.17 13.31
CA CYS A 116 6.95 17.56 14.09
C CYS A 116 8.35 17.78 13.47
N ASP A 117 8.52 18.71 12.52
CA ASP A 117 9.80 18.99 11.85
C ASP A 117 10.49 17.75 11.26
N GLY A 118 9.70 16.82 10.73
CA GLY A 118 10.17 15.56 10.15
C GLY A 118 10.50 14.45 11.17
N GLN A 119 10.27 14.68 12.47
CA GLN A 119 10.39 13.63 13.49
C GLN A 119 9.20 12.66 13.46
N TYR A 120 9.42 11.47 14.01
CA TYR A 120 8.34 10.51 14.23
C TYR A 120 7.29 11.05 15.19
N PHE A 121 6.04 10.63 14.99
CA PHE A 121 4.90 11.00 15.81
C PHE A 121 4.08 9.78 16.20
N GLU A 122 3.33 9.90 17.29
CA GLU A 122 2.39 8.86 17.69
C GLU A 122 1.11 8.90 16.84
N SER A 123 0.64 7.69 16.49
CA SER A 123 -0.56 7.49 15.68
C SER A 123 -1.81 7.81 16.46
#